data_AF-A0A526R436-F1
#
_entry.id   AF-A0A526R436-F1
#
_cell.length_a   1.000
_cell.length_b   1.000
_cell.length_c   1.000
_cell.angle_alpha   90.00
_cell.angle_beta   90.00
_cell.angle_gamma   90.00
#
_symmetry.space_group_name_H-M   'P 1'
#
loop_
_entity.id
_entity.type
_entity.pdbx_description
1 polymer ?
#
loop_
_entity_poly.entity_id
_entity_poly.type
_entity_poly.pdbx_seq_one_letter_code
_entity_poly.pdbx_strand_id
1 'polypeptide(L)'
;TYVEVMRNTPFLVQLFFIFFGLPSLGIRLDPILAAMLAMTLNMAAYTIEIVGAGLDAVPRGQTEAALALGLRPRLVFVKIVLPQALKVIYPALTSQIVIMMLESAVVSQIAVRELTYEADMLQARTFRAFETYFVVTLVYLGLSMGLRRLLVGGGRRVLGAGVS
;
A
#
# COMPACT_ATOMS: atom_id res chain seq x y z
N THR A 1 1.77 18.72 2.31
CA THR A 1 1.81 18.95 3.78
C THR A 1 1.79 17.70 4.68
N TYR A 2 0.91 16.69 4.60
CA TYR A 2 1.14 15.38 5.28
C TYR A 2 1.63 14.31 4.30
N VAL A 3 0.90 14.16 3.19
CA VAL A 3 1.18 13.21 2.11
C VAL A 3 2.61 13.37 1.59
N GLU A 4 3.05 14.60 1.33
CA GLU A 4 4.42 14.89 0.89
C GLU A 4 5.46 14.42 1.90
N VAL A 5 5.27 14.66 3.20
CA VAL A 5 6.23 14.25 4.23
C VAL A 5 6.34 12.73 4.27
N MET A 6 5.21 12.03 4.29
CA MET A 6 5.18 10.57 4.34
C MET A 6 5.74 9.90 3.09
N ARG A 7 5.60 10.54 1.92
CA ARG A 7 6.14 10.00 0.66
C ARG A 7 7.60 10.35 0.41
N ASN A 8 8.05 11.47 0.97
CA ASN A 8 9.44 11.94 0.83
C ASN A 8 10.34 11.47 1.98
N THR A 9 9.85 10.63 2.89
CA THR A 9 10.65 10.05 3.97
C THR A 9 10.68 8.52 3.86
N PRO A 10 11.82 7.86 4.07
CA PRO A 10 11.90 6.41 4.01
C PRO A 10 11.02 5.72 5.05
N PHE A 11 10.33 4.65 4.65
CA PHE A 11 9.45 3.88 5.56
C PHE A 11 10.19 3.38 6.82
N LEU A 12 11.43 2.90 6.67
CA LEU A 12 12.25 2.45 7.80
C LEU A 12 12.46 3.56 8.85
N VAL A 13 12.68 4.80 8.39
CA VAL A 13 12.86 5.95 9.29
C VAL A 13 11.55 6.27 10.01
N GLN A 14 10.42 6.21 9.32
CA GLN A 14 9.09 6.39 9.94
C GLN A 14 8.83 5.33 11.01
N LEU A 15 9.13 4.07 10.70
CA LEU A 15 8.99 2.94 11.62
C LEU A 15 9.83 3.15 12.89
N PHE A 16 11.11 3.52 12.72
CA PHE A 16 12.00 3.78 13.85
C PHE A 16 11.58 5.00 14.66
N PHE A 17 11.09 6.06 14.02
CA PHE A 17 10.56 7.22 14.74
C PHE A 17 9.34 6.85 15.60
N ILE A 18 8.45 6.02 15.08
CA ILE A 18 7.28 5.54 15.82
C ILE A 18 7.71 4.60 16.95
N PHE A 19 8.58 3.64 16.69
CA PHE A 19 8.94 2.64 17.70
C PHE A 19 9.91 3.16 18.77
N PHE A 20 10.94 3.92 18.39
CA PHE A 20 11.97 4.43 19.31
C PHE A 20 11.75 5.88 19.73
N GLY A 21 11.12 6.71 18.88
CA GLY A 21 10.88 8.13 19.17
C GLY A 21 9.69 8.35 20.12
N LEU A 22 8.53 7.74 19.88
CA LEU A 22 7.35 7.90 20.76
C LEU A 22 7.60 7.55 22.25
N PRO A 23 8.41 6.53 22.59
CA PRO A 23 8.75 6.25 23.98
C PRO A 23 9.43 7.42 24.71
N SER A 24 10.20 8.25 24.00
CA SER A 24 10.82 9.46 24.58
C SER A 24 9.79 10.53 24.98
N LEU A 25 8.58 10.46 24.38
CA LEU A 25 7.43 11.29 24.71
C LEU A 25 6.49 10.62 25.73
N GLY A 26 6.88 9.47 26.30
CA GLY A 26 6.10 8.70 27.27
C GLY A 26 5.11 7.71 26.66
N ILE A 27 5.04 7.59 25.33
CA ILE A 27 4.13 6.67 24.64
C ILE A 27 4.90 5.41 24.24
N ARG A 28 4.67 4.30 24.94
CA ARG A 28 5.29 3.01 24.61
C ARG A 28 4.31 2.14 23.84
N LEU A 29 4.69 1.77 22.63
CA LEU A 29 3.91 0.88 21.79
C LEU A 29 4.57 -0.51 21.77
N ASP A 30 3.73 -1.54 21.77
CA ASP A 30 4.17 -2.88 21.41
C ASP A 30 4.72 -2.88 19.96
N PRO A 31 5.75 -3.69 19.62
CA PRO A 31 6.31 -3.74 18.27
C PRO A 31 5.27 -3.96 17.16
N ILE A 32 4.26 -4.81 17.40
CA ILE A 32 3.21 -5.08 16.42
C ILE A 32 2.33 -3.84 16.23
N LEU A 33 1.99 -3.14 17.32
CA LEU A 33 1.22 -1.89 17.26
C LEU A 33 2.00 -0.78 16.55
N ALA A 34 3.29 -0.66 16.82
CA ALA A 34 4.17 0.31 16.15
C ALA A 34 4.28 0.03 14.64
N ALA A 35 4.45 -1.24 14.26
CA ALA A 35 4.46 -1.67 12.86
C ALA A 35 3.14 -1.35 12.16
N MET A 36 2.00 -1.73 12.75
CA MET A 36 0.68 -1.45 12.18
C MET A 36 0.45 0.05 12.01
N LEU A 37 0.83 0.87 13.00
CA LEU A 37 0.67 2.31 12.94
C LEU A 37 1.56 2.93 11.84
N ALA A 38 2.83 2.54 11.77
CA ALA A 38 3.74 3.01 10.72
C ALA A 38 3.26 2.63 9.31
N MET A 39 2.90 1.36 9.10
CA MET A 39 2.39 0.87 7.83
C MET A 39 1.08 1.55 7.43
N THR A 40 0.17 1.76 8.39
CA THR A 40 -1.11 2.43 8.13
C THR A 40 -0.91 3.88 7.71
N LEU A 41 -0.04 4.63 8.40
CA LEU A 41 0.26 6.02 8.04
C LEU A 41 0.91 6.10 6.66
N ASN A 42 1.86 5.21 6.37
CA ASN A 42 2.50 5.16 5.07
C ASN A 42 1.47 4.83 3.96
N MET A 43 0.70 3.76 4.14
CA MET A 43 -0.34 3.34 3.19
C MET A 43 -1.40 4.41 2.96
N ALA A 44 -1.82 5.13 4.00
CA ALA A 44 -2.81 6.20 3.91
C ALA A 44 -2.31 7.35 3.02
N ALA A 45 -1.05 7.77 3.19
CA ALA A 45 -0.47 8.84 2.37
C ALA A 45 -0.46 8.48 0.87
N TYR A 46 0.01 7.28 0.53
CA TYR A 46 0.00 6.80 -0.87
C TYR A 46 -1.42 6.62 -1.41
N THR A 47 -2.35 6.12 -0.59
CA THR A 47 -3.75 5.94 -0.99
C THR A 47 -4.42 7.27 -1.31
N ILE A 48 -4.18 8.31 -0.50
CA ILE A 48 -4.74 9.66 -0.74
C ILE A 48 -4.28 10.20 -2.09
N GLU A 49 -3.01 10.07 -2.42
CA GLU A 49 -2.50 10.53 -3.70
C GLU A 49 -3.04 9.70 -4.86
N ILE A 50 -3.06 8.37 -4.75
CA ILE A 50 -3.60 7.48 -5.79
C ILE A 50 -5.06 7.84 -6.09
N VAL A 51 -5.86 8.07 -5.04
CA VAL A 51 -7.26 8.48 -5.20
C VAL A 51 -7.36 9.88 -5.83
N GLY A 52 -6.55 10.83 -5.37
CA GLY A 52 -6.50 12.19 -5.94
C GLY A 52 -6.15 12.18 -7.43
N ALA A 53 -5.03 11.53 -7.79
CA ALA A 53 -4.58 11.40 -9.17
C ALA A 53 -5.61 10.66 -10.05
N GLY A 54 -6.29 9.65 -9.50
CA GLY A 54 -7.34 8.94 -10.22
C GLY A 54 -8.60 9.77 -10.47
N LEU A 55 -8.96 10.67 -9.56
CA LEU A 55 -10.05 11.62 -9.76
C LEU A 55 -9.65 12.71 -10.77
N ASP A 56 -8.44 13.24 -10.68
CA ASP A 56 -7.91 14.26 -11.60
C ASP A 56 -7.70 13.73 -13.03
N ALA A 57 -7.51 12.42 -13.19
CA ALA A 57 -7.41 11.76 -14.49
C ALA A 57 -8.72 11.79 -15.31
N VAL A 58 -9.87 12.06 -14.68
CA VAL A 58 -11.16 12.12 -15.38
C VAL A 58 -11.28 13.45 -16.13
N PRO A 59 -11.50 13.45 -17.47
CA PRO A 59 -11.61 14.68 -18.24
C PRO A 59 -12.74 15.59 -17.74
N ARG A 60 -12.43 16.87 -17.47
CA ARG A 60 -13.41 17.85 -16.96
C ARG A 60 -14.64 17.99 -17.86
N GLY A 61 -14.48 17.82 -19.17
CA GLY A 61 -15.59 17.85 -20.14
C GLY A 61 -16.68 16.81 -19.88
N GLN A 62 -16.37 15.66 -19.26
CA GLN A 62 -17.39 14.67 -18.86
C GLN A 62 -18.30 15.23 -17.76
N THR A 63 -17.71 15.94 -16.79
CA THR A 63 -18.44 16.59 -15.71
C THR A 63 -19.24 17.78 -16.22
N GLU A 64 -18.64 18.62 -17.07
CA GLU A 64 -19.30 19.79 -17.66
C GLU A 64 -20.49 19.41 -18.56
N ALA A 65 -20.32 18.40 -19.42
CA ALA A 65 -21.40 17.89 -20.27
C ALA A 65 -22.56 17.31 -19.44
N ALA A 66 -22.24 16.56 -18.39
CA ALA A 66 -23.24 15.98 -17.50
C ALA A 66 -24.06 17.04 -16.74
N LEU A 67 -23.39 18.11 -16.27
CA LEU A 67 -24.06 19.23 -15.64
C LEU A 67 -24.91 20.02 -16.64
N ALA A 68 -24.45 20.21 -17.88
CA ALA A 68 -25.21 20.86 -18.95
C ALA A 68 -26.49 20.10 -19.33
N LEU A 69 -26.49 18.76 -19.17
CA LEU A 69 -27.68 17.91 -19.33
C LEU A 69 -28.64 17.98 -18.12
N GLY A 70 -28.38 18.84 -17.13
CA GLY A 70 -29.24 19.01 -15.95
C GLY A 70 -29.09 17.91 -14.89
N LEU A 71 -28.04 17.08 -14.96
CA LEU A 71 -27.80 16.04 -13.96
C LEU A 71 -27.35 16.67 -12.63
N ARG A 72 -27.85 16.11 -11.52
CA ARG A 72 -27.45 16.55 -10.17
C ARG A 72 -25.96 16.23 -9.92
N PRO A 73 -25.17 17.09 -9.25
CA PRO A 73 -23.75 16.86 -9.02
C PRO A 73 -23.40 15.51 -8.39
N ARG A 74 -24.22 15.04 -7.44
CA ARG A 74 -24.07 13.72 -6.82
C ARG A 74 -24.20 12.57 -7.82
N LEU A 75 -25.12 12.70 -8.78
CA LEU A 75 -25.32 11.70 -9.83
C LEU A 75 -24.16 11.73 -10.83
N VAL A 76 -23.69 12.92 -11.21
CA VAL A 76 -22.50 13.09 -12.05
C VAL A 76 -21.29 12.40 -11.41
N PHE A 77 -21.03 12.65 -10.13
CA PHE A 77 -19.92 12.01 -9.43
C PHE A 77 -20.07 10.48 -9.40
N VAL A 78 -21.20 9.96 -8.92
CA VAL A 78 -21.36 8.50 -8.70
C VAL A 78 -21.45 7.70 -10.01
N LYS A 79 -22.09 8.25 -11.06
CA LYS A 79 -22.35 7.52 -12.30
C LYS A 79 -21.34 7.78 -13.41
N ILE A 80 -20.62 8.91 -13.36
CA ILE A 80 -19.73 9.32 -14.47
C ILE A 80 -18.29 9.37 -13.98
N VAL A 81 -18.00 10.18 -12.96
CA VAL A 81 -16.62 10.40 -12.50
C VAL A 81 -16.07 9.16 -11.79
N LEU A 82 -16.79 8.64 -10.80
CA LEU A 82 -16.32 7.56 -9.95
C LEU A 82 -15.99 6.27 -10.73
N PRO A 83 -16.83 5.77 -11.66
CA PRO A 83 -16.50 4.56 -12.43
C PRO A 83 -15.28 4.73 -13.34
N GLN A 84 -15.04 5.95 -13.85
CA GLN A 84 -13.86 6.26 -14.67
C GLN A 84 -12.60 6.34 -13.80
N ALA A 85 -12.67 7.08 -12.69
CA ALA A 85 -11.59 7.19 -11.72
C ALA A 85 -11.19 5.82 -11.16
N LEU A 86 -12.17 4.96 -10.83
CA LEU A 86 -11.91 3.62 -10.30
C LEU A 86 -11.06 2.74 -11.23
N LYS A 87 -11.16 2.91 -12.55
CA LYS A 87 -10.33 2.17 -13.52
C LYS A 87 -8.86 2.56 -13.43
N VAL A 88 -8.57 3.78 -12.99
CA VAL A 88 -7.19 4.30 -12.79
C VAL A 88 -6.71 3.99 -11.37
N ILE A 89 -7.57 4.20 -10.37
CA ILE A 89 -7.26 4.01 -8.95
C ILE A 89 -6.94 2.53 -8.65
N TYR A 90 -7.73 1.59 -9.19
CA TYR A 90 -7.64 0.20 -8.78
C TYR A 90 -6.30 -0.48 -9.15
N PRO A 91 -5.77 -0.37 -10.39
CA PRO A 91 -4.44 -0.89 -10.71
C PRO A 91 -3.32 -0.29 -9.87
N ALA A 92 -3.40 1.02 -9.58
CA ALA A 92 -2.43 1.73 -8.76
C ALA A 92 -2.47 1.22 -7.30
N LEU A 93 -3.67 1.10 -6.71
CA LEU A 93 -3.83 0.52 -5.37
C LEU A 93 -3.35 -0.93 -5.31
N THR A 94 -3.61 -1.73 -6.34
CA THR A 94 -3.12 -3.11 -6.42
C THR A 94 -1.59 -3.15 -6.34
N SER A 95 -0.92 -2.26 -7.06
CA SER A 95 0.54 -2.15 -7.01
C SER A 95 1.01 -1.70 -5.63
N GLN A 96 0.35 -0.71 -5.03
CA GLN A 96 0.69 -0.22 -3.70
C GLN A 96 0.53 -1.28 -2.60
N ILE A 97 -0.52 -2.11 -2.66
CA ILE A 97 -0.72 -3.20 -1.71
C ILE A 97 0.42 -4.24 -1.81
N VAL A 98 0.86 -4.56 -3.03
CA VAL A 98 1.99 -5.48 -3.23
C VAL A 98 3.30 -4.88 -2.70
N ILE A 99 3.53 -3.57 -2.91
CA ILE A 99 4.69 -2.86 -2.35
C ILE A 99 4.64 -2.91 -0.82
N MET A 100 3.51 -2.58 -0.20
CA MET A 100 3.33 -2.61 1.25
C MET A 100 3.58 -4.01 1.84
N MET A 101 3.19 -5.08 1.12
CA MET A 101 3.51 -6.45 1.51
C MET A 101 5.03 -6.71 1.54
N LEU A 102 5.77 -6.21 0.56
CA LEU A 102 7.24 -6.32 0.54
C LEU A 102 7.89 -5.45 1.61
N GLU A 103 7.39 -4.22 1.81
CA GLU A 103 7.86 -3.30 2.86
C GLU A 103 7.61 -3.86 4.28
N SER A 104 6.64 -4.75 4.47
CA SER A 104 6.42 -5.42 5.75
C SER A 104 7.65 -6.20 6.24
N ALA A 105 8.53 -6.65 5.34
CA ALA A 105 9.81 -7.28 5.71
C ALA A 105 10.67 -6.38 6.62
N VAL A 106 10.55 -5.06 6.46
CA VAL A 106 11.31 -4.07 7.22
C VAL A 106 10.89 -4.02 8.70
N VAL A 107 9.68 -4.50 9.04
CA VAL A 107 9.22 -4.49 10.43
C VAL A 107 9.97 -5.51 11.32
N SER A 108 10.69 -6.45 10.71
CA SER A 108 11.62 -7.36 11.42
C SER A 108 12.69 -6.60 12.20
N GLN A 109 13.04 -5.38 11.75
CA GLN A 109 14.06 -4.53 12.36
C GLN A 109 13.67 -4.02 13.75
N ILE A 110 12.38 -4.07 14.10
CA ILE A 110 11.89 -3.79 15.45
C ILE A 110 11.44 -5.07 16.18
N ALA A 111 11.99 -6.22 15.77
CA ALA A 111 11.74 -7.55 16.33
C ALA A 111 10.28 -8.05 16.20
N VAL A 112 9.53 -7.54 15.21
CA VAL A 112 8.24 -8.16 14.85
C VAL A 112 8.52 -9.48 14.12
N ARG A 113 7.86 -10.55 14.58
CA ARG A 113 7.99 -11.89 14.00
C ARG A 113 7.22 -11.98 12.69
N GLU A 114 7.90 -11.74 11.58
CA GLU A 114 7.44 -12.00 10.23
C GLU A 114 8.42 -12.90 9.45
N LEU A 115 8.25 -13.03 8.13
CA LEU A 115 9.02 -13.99 7.33
C LEU A 115 10.53 -13.70 7.31
N THR A 116 10.95 -12.44 7.21
CA THR A 116 12.36 -12.03 7.28
C THR A 116 12.95 -12.25 8.67
N TYR A 117 12.18 -12.03 9.75
CA TYR A 117 12.61 -12.33 11.11
C TYR A 117 12.91 -13.82 11.30
N GLU A 118 12.05 -14.70 10.78
CA GLU A 118 12.29 -16.14 10.84
C GLU A 118 13.51 -16.56 9.97
N ALA A 119 13.77 -15.85 8.87
CA ALA A 119 14.98 -16.01 8.07
C ALA A 119 16.25 -15.65 8.88
N ASP A 120 16.24 -14.50 9.54
CA ASP A 120 17.34 -14.03 10.39
C ASP A 120 17.62 -15.01 11.53
N MET A 121 16.57 -15.58 12.12
CA MET A 121 16.70 -16.60 13.15
C MET A 121 17.29 -17.90 12.63
N LEU A 122 16.88 -18.35 11.44
CA LEU A 122 17.38 -19.58 10.85
C LEU A 122 18.84 -19.45 10.42
N GLN A 123 19.21 -18.33 9.79
CA GLN A 123 20.60 -18.11 9.38
C GLN A 123 21.53 -17.92 10.59
N ALA A 124 21.08 -17.30 11.69
CA ALA A 124 21.88 -17.19 12.91
C ALA A 124 22.16 -18.54 13.58
N ARG A 125 21.25 -19.52 13.43
CA ARG A 125 21.40 -20.87 14.01
C ARG A 125 22.19 -21.82 13.12
N THR A 126 22.02 -21.69 11.80
CA THR A 126 22.58 -22.63 10.81
C THR A 126 23.82 -22.10 10.10
N PHE A 127 24.09 -20.79 10.19
CA PHE A 127 25.12 -20.06 9.45
C PHE A 127 24.97 -20.15 7.91
N ARG A 128 23.77 -20.47 7.42
CA ARG A 128 23.45 -20.64 5.99
C ARG A 128 22.67 -19.44 5.45
N ALA A 129 23.33 -18.29 5.41
CA ALA A 129 22.69 -17.03 5.00
C ALA A 129 22.17 -17.10 3.56
N PHE A 130 23.01 -17.56 2.63
CA PHE A 130 22.68 -17.60 1.20
C PHE A 130 21.44 -18.43 0.92
N GLU A 131 21.40 -19.68 1.38
CA GLU A 131 20.26 -20.58 1.13
C GLU A 131 18.99 -20.10 1.82
N THR A 132 19.10 -19.55 3.02
CA THR A 132 17.96 -19.03 3.78
C THR A 132 17.31 -17.84 3.06
N TYR A 133 18.09 -16.82 2.72
CA TYR A 133 17.55 -15.65 2.01
C TYR A 133 17.13 -15.95 0.57
N PHE A 134 17.75 -16.93 -0.09
CA PHE A 134 17.30 -17.39 -1.40
C PHE A 134 15.88 -17.97 -1.32
N VAL A 135 15.61 -18.87 -0.36
CA VAL A 135 14.28 -19.44 -0.16
C VAL A 135 13.27 -18.36 0.21
N VAL A 136 13.61 -17.47 1.13
CA VAL A 136 12.74 -16.36 1.57
C VAL A 136 12.40 -15.44 0.42
N THR A 137 13.37 -15.13 -0.44
CA THR A 137 13.17 -14.35 -1.67
C THR A 137 12.16 -15.03 -2.60
N LEU A 138 12.29 -16.35 -2.80
CA LEU A 138 11.32 -17.10 -3.61
C LEU A 138 9.92 -17.10 -2.99
N VAL A 139 9.81 -17.15 -1.66
CA VAL A 139 8.53 -17.06 -0.96
C VAL A 139 7.91 -15.68 -1.14
N TYR A 140 8.63 -14.58 -0.93
CA TYR A 140 8.12 -13.23 -1.20
C TYR A 140 7.74 -13.04 -2.67
N LEU A 141 8.51 -13.59 -3.59
CA LEU A 141 8.19 -13.57 -5.02
C LEU A 141 6.88 -14.31 -5.30
N GLY A 142 6.70 -15.51 -4.76
CA GLY A 142 5.48 -16.28 -4.87
C GLY A 142 4.27 -15.55 -4.27
N LEU A 143 4.43 -14.98 -3.07
CA LEU A 143 3.39 -14.20 -2.39
C LEU A 143 3.01 -12.95 -3.20
N SER A 144 3.99 -12.19 -3.71
CA SER A 144 3.74 -10.97 -4.47
C SER A 144 3.03 -11.26 -5.80
N MET A 145 3.45 -12.29 -6.52
CA MET A 145 2.78 -12.74 -7.75
C MET A 145 1.37 -13.26 -7.46
N GLY A 146 1.21 -14.06 -6.41
CA GLY A 146 -0.09 -14.59 -5.98
C GLY A 146 -1.06 -13.48 -5.61
N LEU A 147 -0.65 -12.56 -4.74
CA LEU A 147 -1.44 -11.41 -4.30
C LEU A 147 -1.80 -10.51 -5.48
N ARG A 148 -0.85 -10.17 -6.36
CA ARG A 148 -1.11 -9.39 -7.57
C ARG A 148 -2.15 -10.07 -8.46
N ARG A 149 -2.02 -11.37 -8.71
CA ARG A 149 -2.99 -12.13 -9.53
C ARG A 149 -4.38 -12.16 -8.90
N LEU A 150 -4.47 -12.33 -7.58
CA LEU A 150 -5.73 -12.30 -6.85
C LEU A 150 -6.41 -10.93 -6.95
N LEU A 151 -5.66 -9.85 -6.71
CA LEU A 151 -6.18 -8.48 -6.79
C LEU A 151 -6.60 -8.12 -8.22
N VAL A 152 -5.75 -8.34 -9.21
CA VAL A 152 -6.11 -8.07 -10.63
C VAL A 152 -7.29 -8.93 -11.08
N GLY A 153 -7.30 -10.21 -10.70
CA GLY A 153 -8.40 -11.13 -11.01
C GLY A 153 -9.72 -10.69 -10.37
N GLY A 154 -9.70 -10.25 -9.12
CA GLY A 154 -10.85 -9.67 -8.42
C GLY A 154 -11.32 -8.36 -9.08
N GLY A 155 -10.38 -7.47 -9.41
CA GLY A 155 -10.66 -6.20 -10.09
C GLY A 155 -11.37 -6.37 -11.42
N ARG A 156 -10.91 -7.33 -12.25
CA ARG A 156 -11.56 -7.64 -13.54
C ARG A 156 -13.01 -8.08 -13.38
N ARG A 157 -13.36 -8.81 -12.31
CA ARG A 157 -14.74 -9.24 -12.04
C ARG A 157 -15.63 -8.09 -11.59
N VAL A 158 -15.09 -7.15 -10.82
CA VAL A 158 -15.87 -6.04 -10.22
C VAL A 158 -15.96 -4.82 -11.14
N LEU A 159 -14.90 -4.47 -11.87
CA LEU A 159 -14.79 -3.25 -12.68
C LEU A 159 -14.84 -3.50 -14.20
N GLY A 160 -14.89 -4.77 -14.63
CA GLY A 160 -14.87 -5.17 -16.04
C GLY A 160 -13.45 -5.25 -16.63
N ALA A 161 -13.35 -5.63 -17.91
CA ALA A 161 -12.10 -5.97 -18.59
C ALA A 161 -11.09 -4.82 -18.83
N GLY A 162 -11.38 -3.59 -18.39
CA GLY A 162 -10.55 -2.40 -18.63
C GLY A 162 -9.50 -2.08 -17.55
N VAL A 163 -9.06 -3.08 -16.78
CA VAL A 163 -8.18 -2.93 -15.59
C VAL A 163 -6.76 -3.47 -15.86
N SER A 164 -6.40 -3.74 -17.12
CA SER A 164 -5.08 -4.29 -17.50
C SER A 164 -4.07 -3.21 -17.87
#